data_AF-A0A091SA35-F1
#
_entry.id   AF-A0A091SA35-F1
#
_cell.length_a   1.000
_cell.length_b   1.000
_cell.length_c   1.000
_cell.angle_alpha   90.00
_cell.angle_beta   90.00
_cell.angle_gamma   90.00
#
_symmetry.space_group_name_H-M   'P 1'
#
loop_
_entity.id
_entity.type
_entity.pdbx_description
1 polymer ?
#
loop_
_entity_poly.entity_id
_entity_poly.type
_entity_poly.pdbx_seq_one_letter_code
_entity_poly.pdbx_strand_id
1 'polypeptide(L)'
;RRAHLRLCLEKLKRQVPLGPKDSKHTTLSLLKKAKLYIKKLEDDDRKAMHQIEQLQREQRHLKRRLVKLGMERIRMDKEIAVDVESTDDLPADLDWSSSSPSDSDERGSLRSVCSDEGYSSSGVKRLKLQ
;
A
#
# COMPACT_ATOMS: atom_id res chain seq x y z
N ARG A 1 -26.54 -44.10 8.42
CA ARG A 1 -26.06 -43.11 9.43
C ARG A 1 -24.53 -42.88 9.41
N ARG A 2 -23.67 -43.90 9.58
CA ARG A 2 -22.20 -43.72 9.63
C ARG A 2 -21.58 -43.22 8.30
N ALA A 3 -22.09 -43.66 7.16
CA ALA A 3 -21.62 -43.20 5.83
C ALA A 3 -21.87 -41.69 5.62
N HIS A 4 -23.06 -41.21 5.99
CA HIS A 4 -23.41 -39.78 5.89
C HIS A 4 -22.45 -38.91 6.71
N LEU A 5 -22.14 -39.29 7.96
CA LEU A 5 -21.21 -38.56 8.79
C LEU A 5 -19.81 -38.45 8.15
N ARG A 6 -19.31 -39.53 7.54
CA ARG A 6 -18.02 -39.51 6.83
C ARG A 6 -18.03 -38.49 5.69
N LEU A 7 -19.10 -38.46 4.89
CA LEU A 7 -19.25 -37.49 3.80
C LEU A 7 -19.23 -36.04 4.32
N CYS A 8 -19.95 -35.76 5.42
CA CYS A 8 -19.96 -34.42 6.02
C CYS A 8 -18.55 -34.00 6.49
N LEU A 9 -17.81 -34.90 7.13
CA LEU A 9 -16.45 -34.61 7.60
C LEU A 9 -15.47 -34.40 6.44
N GLU A 10 -15.59 -35.18 5.35
CA GLU A 10 -14.76 -34.98 4.16
C GLU A 10 -15.04 -33.64 3.46
N LYS A 11 -16.31 -33.22 3.39
CA LYS A 11 -16.65 -31.86 2.90
C LYS A 11 -16.02 -30.78 3.78
N LEU A 12 -16.09 -30.94 5.11
CA LEU A 12 -15.53 -29.98 6.04
C LEU A 12 -14.00 -29.87 5.92
N LYS A 13 -13.29 -30.98 5.74
CA LYS A 13 -11.84 -30.98 5.55
C LYS A 13 -11.37 -30.15 4.35
N ARG A 14 -12.18 -30.07 3.28
CA ARG A 14 -11.85 -29.29 2.08
C ARG A 14 -11.96 -27.78 2.29
N GLN A 15 -12.74 -27.34 3.27
CA GLN A 15 -12.99 -25.92 3.54
C GLN A 15 -12.06 -25.36 4.64
N VAL A 16 -11.59 -26.21 5.54
CA VAL A 16 -10.71 -25.81 6.63
C VAL A 16 -9.26 -25.92 6.17
N PRO A 17 -8.41 -24.91 6.41
CA PRO A 17 -6.99 -25.00 6.11
C PRO A 17 -6.34 -26.01 7.08
N LEU A 18 -6.17 -27.23 6.61
CA LEU A 18 -5.49 -28.31 7.31
C LEU A 18 -4.08 -28.44 6.73
N GLY A 19 -3.07 -28.17 7.55
CA GLY A 19 -1.68 -28.24 7.12
C GLY A 19 -1.19 -29.70 7.10
N PRO A 20 -0.17 -30.03 6.29
CA PRO A 20 0.42 -31.38 6.25
C PRO A 20 1.05 -31.82 7.58
N LYS A 21 1.33 -30.87 8.50
CA LYS A 21 1.81 -31.16 9.87
C LYS A 21 0.71 -31.50 10.88
N ASP A 22 -0.55 -31.47 10.46
CA ASP A 22 -1.71 -31.89 11.28
C ASP A 22 -1.92 -33.41 11.25
N SER A 23 -0.82 -34.17 11.36
CA SER A 23 -0.76 -35.64 11.29
C SER A 23 -1.85 -36.38 12.11
N LYS A 24 -2.42 -35.71 13.13
CA LYS A 24 -3.57 -36.18 13.92
C LYS A 24 -4.88 -35.58 13.40
N HIS A 25 -5.34 -36.05 12.24
CA HIS A 25 -6.68 -35.74 11.72
C HIS A 25 -7.76 -36.58 12.43
N THR A 26 -8.10 -36.20 13.67
CA THR A 26 -9.26 -36.75 14.37
C THR A 26 -10.50 -35.89 14.08
N THR A 27 -11.69 -36.45 14.26
CA THR A 27 -12.94 -35.68 14.14
C THR A 27 -12.94 -34.45 15.06
N LEU A 28 -12.42 -34.61 16.29
CA LEU A 28 -12.35 -33.51 17.26
C LEU A 28 -11.38 -32.40 16.82
N SER A 29 -10.20 -32.75 16.30
CA SER A 29 -9.22 -31.74 15.85
C SER A 29 -9.75 -30.96 14.65
N LEU A 30 -10.45 -31.62 13.73
CA LEU A 30 -11.13 -30.98 12.60
C LEU A 30 -12.20 -29.98 13.07
N LEU A 31 -13.09 -30.38 13.96
CA LEU A 31 -14.17 -29.52 14.46
C LEU A 31 -13.63 -28.30 15.22
N LYS A 32 -12.58 -28.49 16.05
CA LYS A 32 -11.92 -27.38 16.74
C LYS A 32 -11.31 -26.39 15.75
N LYS A 33 -10.62 -26.88 14.72
CA LYS A 33 -10.02 -26.02 13.67
C LYS A 33 -11.07 -25.31 12.83
N ALA A 34 -12.16 -25.98 12.48
CA ALA A 34 -13.29 -25.35 11.78
C ALA A 34 -13.85 -24.17 12.58
N LYS A 35 -14.08 -24.36 13.88
CA LYS A 35 -14.57 -23.30 14.78
C LYS A 35 -13.60 -22.11 14.84
N LEU A 36 -12.30 -22.37 14.92
CA LEU A 36 -11.28 -21.31 14.91
C LEU A 36 -11.21 -20.61 13.55
N TYR A 37 -11.35 -21.36 12.45
CA TYR A 37 -11.30 -20.81 11.11
C TYR A 37 -12.48 -19.88 10.82
N ILE A 38 -13.69 -20.23 11.27
CA ILE A 38 -14.85 -19.34 11.21
C ILE A 38 -14.55 -18.01 11.91
N LYS A 39 -14.07 -18.07 13.16
CA LYS A 39 -13.69 -16.85 13.90
C LYS A 39 -12.65 -16.01 13.17
N LYS A 40 -11.62 -16.66 12.61
CA LYS A 40 -10.59 -15.97 11.85
C LYS A 40 -11.18 -15.25 10.63
N LEU A 41 -12.04 -15.93 9.86
CA LEU A 41 -12.71 -15.33 8.71
C LEU A 41 -13.57 -14.13 9.12
N GLU A 42 -14.31 -14.23 10.23
CA GLU A 42 -15.08 -13.11 10.78
C GLU A 42 -14.19 -11.92 11.17
N ASP A 43 -13.02 -12.18 11.76
CA ASP A 43 -12.05 -11.14 12.13
C ASP A 43 -11.44 -10.47 10.90
N ASP A 44 -11.12 -11.26 9.87
CA ASP A 44 -10.55 -10.78 8.62
C ASP A 44 -11.58 -9.96 7.82
N ASP A 45 -12.85 -10.39 7.78
CA ASP A 45 -13.96 -9.62 7.20
C ASP A 45 -14.13 -8.28 7.90
N ARG A 46 -14.10 -8.26 9.25
CA ARG A 46 -14.15 -7.00 10.00
C ARG A 46 -13.00 -6.08 9.58
N LYS A 47 -11.76 -6.57 9.53
CA LYS A 47 -10.61 -5.75 9.10
C LYS A 47 -10.76 -5.24 7.66
N ALA A 48 -11.20 -6.09 6.74
CA ALA A 48 -11.41 -5.71 5.35
C ALA A 48 -12.46 -4.60 5.22
N MET A 49 -13.57 -4.68 5.98
CA MET A 49 -14.58 -3.63 6.02
C MET A 49 -13.98 -2.30 6.51
N HIS A 50 -13.20 -2.32 7.59
CA HIS A 50 -12.53 -1.10 8.08
C HIS A 50 -11.57 -0.51 7.03
N GLN A 51 -10.82 -1.35 6.31
CA GLN A 51 -9.93 -0.90 5.24
C GLN A 51 -10.70 -0.25 4.09
N ILE A 52 -11.81 -0.85 3.66
CA ILE A 52 -12.68 -0.27 2.62
C ILE A 52 -13.18 1.11 3.06
N GLU A 53 -13.64 1.26 4.30
CA GLU A 53 -14.08 2.57 4.79
C GLU A 53 -12.97 3.62 4.78
N GLN A 54 -11.75 3.26 5.18
CA GLN A 54 -10.61 4.18 5.14
C GLN A 54 -10.31 4.62 3.71
N LEU A 55 -10.21 3.67 2.78
CA LEU A 55 -9.98 3.96 1.36
C LEU A 55 -11.10 4.82 0.76
N GLN A 56 -12.36 4.61 1.15
CA GLN A 56 -13.47 5.45 0.72
C GLN A 56 -13.37 6.89 1.29
N ARG A 57 -12.91 7.06 2.53
CA ARG A 57 -12.64 8.38 3.11
C ARG A 57 -11.52 9.10 2.35
N GLU A 58 -10.42 8.40 2.06
CA GLU A 58 -9.31 8.94 1.27
C GLU A 58 -9.75 9.32 -0.15
N GLN A 59 -10.49 8.44 -0.84
CA GLN A 59 -10.99 8.74 -2.17
C GLN A 59 -11.87 10.01 -2.17
N ARG A 60 -12.76 10.16 -1.18
CA ARG A 60 -13.56 11.38 -1.03
C ARG A 60 -12.70 12.62 -0.74
N HIS A 61 -11.70 12.48 0.12
CA HIS A 61 -10.77 13.57 0.44
C HIS A 61 -9.99 14.03 -0.80
N LEU A 62 -9.41 13.09 -1.55
CA LEU A 62 -8.67 13.37 -2.78
C LEU A 62 -9.56 13.99 -3.87
N LYS A 63 -10.77 13.49 -4.06
CA LYS A 63 -11.76 14.08 -4.99
C LYS A 63 -12.05 15.54 -4.64
N ARG A 64 -12.26 15.88 -3.36
CA ARG A 64 -12.46 17.27 -2.92
C ARG A 64 -11.24 18.15 -3.17
N ARG A 65 -10.03 17.64 -2.95
CA ARG A 65 -8.77 18.35 -3.26
C ARG A 65 -8.63 18.64 -4.74
N LEU A 66 -8.96 17.66 -5.60
CA LEU A 66 -8.95 17.84 -7.05
C LEU A 66 -9.95 18.90 -7.50
N VAL A 67 -11.17 18.90 -6.93
CA VAL A 67 -12.16 19.95 -7.21
C VAL A 67 -11.63 21.33 -6.79
N LYS A 68 -11.06 21.45 -5.59
CA LYS A 68 -10.50 22.72 -5.10
C LYS A 68 -9.40 23.26 -6.03
N LEU A 69 -8.42 22.43 -6.39
CA LEU A 69 -7.34 22.80 -7.29
C LEU A 69 -7.84 23.09 -8.73
N GLY A 70 -8.86 22.36 -9.19
CA GLY A 70 -9.52 22.63 -10.47
C GLY A 70 -10.23 23.98 -10.48
N MET A 71 -10.91 24.33 -9.39
CA MET A 71 -11.55 25.64 -9.21
C MET A 71 -10.54 26.78 -9.03
N GLU A 72 -9.39 26.52 -8.42
CA GLU A 72 -8.29 27.50 -8.33
C GLU A 72 -7.70 27.79 -9.71
N ARG A 73 -7.47 26.76 -10.55
CA ARG A 73 -7.05 26.97 -11.95
C ARG A 73 -8.05 27.79 -12.75
N ILE A 74 -9.35 27.46 -12.69
CA ILE A 74 -10.39 28.20 -13.40
C ILE A 74 -10.49 29.67 -12.93
N ARG A 75 -10.17 29.96 -11.66
CA ARG A 75 -10.11 31.35 -11.15
C ARG A 75 -8.89 32.09 -11.68
N MET A 76 -7.71 31.47 -11.63
CA MET A 76 -6.48 32.05 -12.19
C MET A 76 -6.61 32.31 -13.70
N ASP A 77 -7.22 31.39 -14.45
CA ASP A 77 -7.43 31.55 -15.89
C ASP A 77 -8.37 32.72 -16.23
N LYS A 78 -9.29 33.10 -15.32
CA LYS A 78 -10.16 34.28 -15.47
C LYS A 78 -9.46 35.58 -15.10
N GLU A 79 -8.49 35.55 -14.19
CA GLU A 79 -7.68 36.72 -13.81
C GLU A 79 -6.59 37.02 -14.87
N ILE A 80 -6.13 36.02 -15.63
CA ILE A 80 -5.18 36.19 -16.74
C ILE A 80 -5.88 36.69 -18.02
N ALA A 81 -7.19 36.46 -18.16
CA ALA A 81 -7.97 36.89 -19.33
C ALA A 81 -8.58 38.31 -19.21
N VAL A 82 -8.18 39.10 -18.21
CA VAL A 82 -8.58 40.51 -18.10
C VAL A 82 -7.64 41.34 -18.98
N ASP A 83 -8.08 41.52 -20.22
CA ASP A 83 -7.64 42.47 -21.26
C ASP A 83 -6.46 43.39 -20.89
N VAL A 84 -5.25 43.00 -21.31
CA VAL A 84 -4.16 43.95 -21.54
C VAL A 84 -4.48 44.64 -22.85
N GLU A 85 -5.16 45.79 -22.77
CA GLU A 85 -5.30 46.69 -23.91
C GLU A 85 -3.89 47.12 -24.33
N SER A 86 -3.48 46.62 -25.50
CA SER A 86 -2.25 46.94 -26.19
C SER A 86 -2.16 48.44 -26.42
N THR A 87 -1.35 49.14 -25.62
CA THR A 87 -0.88 50.49 -25.95
C THR A 87 0.55 50.33 -26.45
N ASP A 88 0.72 50.47 -27.76
CA ASP A 88 2.01 50.59 -28.42
C ASP A 88 2.83 51.74 -27.80
N ASP A 89 4.10 51.50 -27.46
CA ASP A 89 5.24 52.27 -27.96
C ASP A 89 6.57 51.96 -27.20
N LEU A 90 7.60 51.77 -28.03
CA LEU A 90 9.06 51.80 -27.79
C LEU A 90 9.81 50.47 -27.51
N PRO A 91 10.89 50.18 -28.29
CA PRO A 91 11.84 49.12 -27.99
C PRO A 91 12.95 49.67 -27.08
N ALA A 92 13.04 49.21 -25.84
CA ALA A 92 14.24 49.41 -25.04
C ALA A 92 14.40 48.29 -24.02
N ASP A 93 15.45 47.51 -24.27
CA ASP A 93 16.26 46.79 -23.29
C ASP A 93 15.59 45.62 -22.56
N LEU A 94 15.57 44.53 -23.32
CA LEU A 94 15.55 43.15 -22.84
C LEU A 94 16.77 42.87 -21.93
N ASP A 95 16.70 43.25 -20.66
CA ASP A 95 17.58 42.71 -19.62
C ASP A 95 17.03 41.37 -19.11
N TRP A 96 17.11 40.36 -19.97
CA TRP A 96 17.14 38.98 -19.50
C TRP A 96 18.58 38.68 -19.06
N SER A 97 18.98 39.21 -17.91
CA SER A 97 20.22 38.81 -17.25
C SER A 97 20.08 37.36 -16.76
N SER A 98 20.48 36.49 -17.67
CA SER A 98 21.05 35.17 -17.39
C SER A 98 22.03 35.27 -16.22
N SER A 99 21.62 34.80 -15.04
CA SER A 99 22.55 34.43 -13.99
C SER A 99 22.60 32.92 -13.89
N SER A 100 23.57 32.36 -14.61
CA SER A 100 24.00 30.96 -14.53
C SER A 100 24.68 30.66 -13.16
N PRO A 101 24.85 29.37 -12.81
CA PRO A 101 24.83 28.87 -11.44
C PRO A 101 26.17 29.09 -10.72
N SER A 102 26.11 29.49 -9.44
CA SER A 102 27.29 29.51 -8.58
C SER A 102 27.34 28.27 -7.69
N ASP A 103 28.45 27.55 -7.87
CA ASP A 103 28.94 26.39 -7.13
C ASP A 103 29.53 26.80 -5.76
N SER A 104 29.82 25.81 -4.92
CA SER A 104 30.53 25.83 -3.62
C SER A 104 29.69 26.16 -2.36
N ASP A 105 29.74 25.43 -1.24
CA ASP A 105 30.44 24.20 -0.84
C ASP A 105 29.82 23.69 0.50
N GLU A 106 29.81 22.36 0.66
CA GLU A 106 30.26 21.61 1.84
C GLU A 106 29.86 22.08 3.26
N ARG A 107 28.81 21.47 3.85
CA ARG A 107 28.87 20.88 5.21
C ARG A 107 27.58 20.16 5.60
N GLY A 108 27.72 18.94 6.10
CA GLY A 108 26.78 18.40 7.09
C GLY A 108 25.99 17.16 6.69
N SER A 109 26.69 16.12 6.25
CA SER A 109 26.25 14.72 6.29
C SER A 109 25.52 14.36 7.60
N LEU A 110 24.33 13.76 7.49
CA LEU A 110 23.94 12.59 8.28
C LEU A 110 23.11 11.64 7.40
N ARG A 111 23.82 10.88 6.57
CA ARG A 111 23.30 9.62 6.01
C ARG A 111 23.09 8.67 7.18
N SER A 112 21.83 8.34 7.49
CA SER A 112 21.52 7.21 8.34
C SER A 112 21.75 5.93 7.53
N VAL A 113 22.95 5.38 7.66
CA VAL A 113 23.33 4.06 7.16
C VAL A 113 22.93 3.01 8.18
N CYS A 114 22.28 1.98 7.65
CA CYS A 114 22.18 0.61 8.13
C CYS A 114 22.94 0.27 9.41
N SER A 115 22.20 -0.18 10.43
CA SER A 115 22.77 -1.04 11.48
C SER A 115 22.62 -2.49 11.07
N ASP A 116 23.78 -3.09 10.85
CA ASP A 116 24.11 -4.51 10.82
C ASP A 116 24.15 -5.08 12.26
N GLU A 117 24.24 -6.40 12.34
CA GLU A 117 24.63 -7.26 13.47
C GLU A 117 23.54 -7.96 14.29
N GLY A 118 23.54 -9.29 14.14
CA GLY A 118 22.92 -10.23 15.06
C GLY A 118 22.82 -11.67 14.54
N TYR A 119 23.95 -12.33 14.34
CA TYR A 119 24.10 -13.75 14.00
C TYR A 119 23.18 -14.70 14.81
N SER A 120 22.61 -15.71 14.14
CA SER A 120 22.45 -17.04 14.73
C SER A 120 22.61 -18.14 13.68
N SER A 121 23.73 -18.84 13.83
CA SER A 121 24.16 -20.02 13.09
C SER A 121 23.27 -21.23 13.41
N SER A 122 22.79 -21.92 12.39
CA SER A 122 22.65 -23.38 12.44
C SER A 122 22.79 -23.93 11.02
N GLY A 123 23.75 -24.83 10.85
CA GLY A 123 24.34 -25.12 9.56
C GLY A 123 23.74 -26.27 8.77
N VAL A 124 24.61 -26.70 7.86
CA VAL A 124 24.84 -28.04 7.30
C VAL A 124 24.17 -28.45 5.96
N LYS A 125 25.11 -28.67 5.00
CA LYS A 125 25.18 -29.66 3.89
C LYS A 125 24.66 -29.31 2.49
N ARG A 126 25.61 -28.76 1.72
CA ARG A 126 25.93 -29.01 0.30
C ARG A 126 25.33 -30.32 -0.26
N LEU A 127 24.45 -30.20 -1.25
CA LEU A 127 24.14 -31.27 -2.20
C LEU A 127 24.82 -30.93 -3.53
N LYS A 128 25.74 -31.79 -3.97
CA LYS A 128 26.41 -31.75 -5.26
C LYS A 128 25.52 -32.49 -6.26
N LEU A 129 25.11 -31.84 -7.35
CA LEU A 129 24.38 -32.43 -8.47
C LEU A 129 25.04 -31.96 -9.77
N GLN A 130 26.06 -32.70 -10.18
CA GLN A 130 26.37 -33.21 -11.53
C GLN A 130 27.79 -33.75 -11.54
#